data_AF-A0A9X1IZ52-F1
#
_entry.id   AF-A0A9X1IZ52-F1
#
_cell.length_a   1.000
_cell.length_b   1.000
_cell.length_c   1.000
_cell.angle_alpha   90.00
_cell.angle_beta   90.00
_cell.angle_gamma   90.00
#
_symmetry.space_group_name_H-M   'P 1'
#
loop_
_entity.id
_entity.type
_entity.pdbx_description
1 polymer ?
#
loop_
_entity_poly.entity_id
_entity_poly.type
_entity_poly.pdbx_seq_one_letter_code
_entity_poly.pdbx_strand_id
1 'polypeptide(L)'
;MINPLEIFATKTDVNGENVDEFGSFMQHLSKLANMVRFLNPQITDIELTEFKGLLRQFYIYKGILTKNYIEKPDAVKVTGFKPEYYPTLSEFSQYLRSIKYKNPTPQRVRTLEVLQIMIDEMVGQYAPLFDGHSTIENVENEQIVFFDIDGISQLDKEVFNCQLFTALTLIWNHALKNGRKMKRLLEEGKVTYEELRYFMVLLDECHNIINSNNLFAVEYVVSFEREMRKFSAGVFFATQSPNEILPENASDKSVAIIKTVFELTQYKVFFYLDNSVMGRMKEVLGDSLTDTEYQMLTNLKVGQAIVQTSSSDSYTVTFDPENDQLARFKGGQ
;
A
#
# COMPACT_ATOMS: atom_id res chain seq x y z
N MET A 1 -11.01 -7.27 10.20
CA MET A 1 -11.47 -6.11 9.40
C MET A 1 -10.79 -4.86 9.94
N ILE A 2 -10.45 -3.91 9.08
CA ILE A 2 -9.94 -2.59 9.49
C ILE A 2 -10.97 -1.53 9.09
N ASN A 3 -11.33 -0.66 10.03
CA ASN A 3 -12.19 0.48 9.77
C ASN A 3 -11.47 1.50 8.86
N PRO A 4 -11.99 1.79 7.64
CA PRO A 4 -11.42 2.82 6.77
C PRO A 4 -11.33 4.20 7.44
N LEU A 5 -12.29 4.54 8.29
CA LEU A 5 -12.41 5.83 8.98
C LEU A 5 -11.58 5.90 10.29
N GLU A 6 -10.80 4.87 10.61
CA GLU A 6 -9.82 4.98 11.69
C GLU A 6 -8.59 5.80 11.26
N ILE A 7 -8.16 6.70 12.15
CA ILE A 7 -7.05 7.63 11.93
C ILE A 7 -5.83 7.12 12.69
N PHE A 8 -4.81 6.68 11.96
CA PHE A 8 -3.54 6.20 12.50
C PHE A 8 -2.50 7.32 12.60
N ALA A 9 -1.55 7.18 13.52
CA ALA A 9 -0.40 8.07 13.69
C ALA A 9 0.66 7.78 12.61
N THR A 10 0.55 8.43 11.46
CA THR A 10 1.38 8.15 10.27
C THR A 10 2.51 9.16 10.09
N LYS A 11 2.37 10.37 10.66
CA LYS A 11 3.39 11.41 10.67
C LYS A 11 3.84 11.73 12.08
N THR A 12 5.09 12.19 12.19
CA THR A 12 5.65 12.79 13.40
C THR A 12 6.18 14.18 13.05
N ASP A 13 6.47 14.97 14.07
CA ASP A 13 7.23 16.20 13.94
C ASP A 13 8.62 15.96 13.30
N VAL A 14 9.31 17.06 12.97
CA VAL A 14 10.62 17.06 12.30
C VAL A 14 11.68 16.29 13.09
N ASN A 15 11.54 16.25 14.42
CA ASN A 15 12.48 15.58 15.32
C ASN A 15 12.13 14.11 15.56
N GLY A 16 10.93 13.66 15.16
CA GLY A 16 10.47 12.30 15.38
C GLY A 16 9.91 12.03 16.78
N GLU A 17 9.74 13.07 17.60
CA GLU A 17 9.43 12.94 19.03
C GLU A 17 7.93 12.83 19.29
N ASN A 18 7.14 13.67 18.63
CA ASN A 18 5.69 13.72 18.80
C ASN A 18 4.97 13.35 17.51
N VAL A 19 3.79 12.74 17.64
CA VAL A 19 2.90 12.49 16.51
C VAL A 19 2.44 13.83 15.95
N ASP A 20 2.61 14.03 14.64
CA ASP A 20 2.02 15.13 13.91
C ASP A 20 0.57 14.74 13.62
N GLU A 21 -0.33 15.08 14.55
CA GLU A 21 -1.75 14.73 14.51
C GLU A 21 -2.44 15.34 13.30
N PHE A 22 -2.15 16.61 12.98
CA PHE A 22 -2.71 17.30 11.82
C PHE A 22 -2.21 16.67 10.51
N GLY A 23 -0.90 16.43 10.39
CA GLY A 23 -0.33 15.80 9.21
C GLY A 23 -0.80 14.36 9.03
N SER A 24 -0.97 13.61 10.11
CA SER A 24 -1.55 12.26 10.11
C SER A 24 -3.01 12.29 9.64
N PHE A 25 -3.79 13.28 10.08
CA PHE A 25 -5.15 13.49 9.58
C PHE A 25 -5.20 13.82 8.09
N MET A 26 -4.31 14.70 7.60
CA MET A 26 -4.23 15.02 6.17
C MET A 26 -3.85 13.79 5.33
N GLN A 27 -2.95 12.94 5.83
CA GLN A 27 -2.60 11.68 5.17
C GLN A 27 -3.78 10.69 5.19
N HIS A 28 -4.53 10.62 6.29
CA HIS A 28 -5.75 9.82 6.39
C HIS A 28 -6.82 10.25 5.36
N LEU A 29 -7.05 11.55 5.17
CA LEU A 29 -7.98 12.04 4.13
C LEU A 29 -7.52 11.67 2.71
N SER A 30 -6.21 11.67 2.46
CA SER A 30 -5.66 11.23 1.18
C SER A 30 -5.82 9.71 1.00
N LYS A 31 -5.63 8.91 2.05
CA LYS A 31 -5.92 7.46 2.05
C LYS A 31 -7.37 7.20 1.62
N LEU A 32 -8.35 7.85 2.27
CA LEU A 32 -9.77 7.66 1.95
C LEU A 32 -10.11 8.10 0.51
N ALA A 33 -9.55 9.22 0.05
CA ALA A 33 -9.74 9.66 -1.33
C ALA A 33 -9.17 8.66 -2.34
N ASN A 34 -8.04 8.03 -2.02
CA ASN A 34 -7.44 6.99 -2.86
C ASN A 34 -8.29 5.73 -2.88
N MET A 35 -8.88 5.32 -1.74
CA MET A 35 -9.83 4.20 -1.70
C MET A 35 -11.01 4.45 -2.65
N VAL A 36 -11.61 5.64 -2.62
CA VAL A 36 -12.69 6.00 -3.55
C VAL A 36 -12.20 6.02 -5.00
N ARG A 37 -10.97 6.46 -5.27
CA ARG A 37 -10.38 6.43 -6.62
C ARG A 37 -10.18 5.01 -7.15
N PHE A 38 -9.84 4.04 -6.29
CA PHE A 38 -9.78 2.64 -6.69
C PHE A 38 -11.17 2.06 -6.99
N LEU A 39 -12.17 2.41 -6.18
CA LEU A 39 -13.55 1.97 -6.37
C LEU A 39 -14.21 2.61 -7.60
N ASN A 40 -13.86 3.86 -7.92
CA ASN A 40 -14.35 4.57 -9.08
C ASN A 40 -13.19 5.27 -9.81
N PRO A 41 -12.53 4.59 -10.78
CA PRO A 41 -11.43 5.17 -11.54
C PRO A 41 -11.79 6.42 -12.37
N GLN A 42 -13.09 6.68 -12.59
CA GLN A 42 -13.57 7.84 -13.35
C GLN A 42 -13.82 9.08 -12.47
N ILE A 43 -13.63 8.96 -11.15
CA ILE A 43 -13.85 10.09 -10.25
C ILE A 43 -12.85 11.23 -10.51
N THR A 44 -13.34 12.45 -10.53
CA THR A 44 -12.52 13.64 -10.80
C THR A 44 -11.85 14.18 -9.54
N ASP A 45 -10.76 14.94 -9.71
CA ASP A 45 -10.06 15.59 -8.59
C ASP A 45 -10.93 16.60 -7.82
N ILE A 46 -11.89 17.23 -8.51
CA ILE A 46 -12.85 18.15 -7.88
C ILE A 46 -13.81 17.37 -6.97
N GLU A 47 -14.32 16.24 -7.44
CA GLU A 47 -15.21 15.37 -6.64
C GLU A 47 -14.47 14.79 -5.42
N LEU A 48 -13.20 14.40 -5.58
CA LEU A 48 -12.36 13.96 -4.47
C LEU A 48 -12.07 15.10 -3.47
N THR A 49 -11.96 16.34 -3.95
CA THR A 49 -11.78 17.51 -3.09
C THR A 49 -13.04 17.77 -2.25
N GLU A 50 -14.23 17.66 -2.85
CA GLU A 50 -15.51 17.74 -2.14
C GLU A 50 -15.63 16.59 -1.13
N PHE A 51 -15.29 15.37 -1.52
CA PHE A 51 -15.28 14.20 -0.63
C PHE A 51 -14.40 14.41 0.62
N LYS A 52 -13.17 14.89 0.44
CA LYS A 52 -12.30 15.25 1.58
C LYS A 52 -12.93 16.35 2.44
N GLY A 53 -13.65 17.29 1.84
CA GLY A 53 -14.41 18.32 2.55
C GLY A 53 -15.52 17.74 3.43
N LEU A 54 -16.30 16.83 2.87
CA LEU A 54 -17.39 16.14 3.56
C LEU A 54 -16.88 15.29 4.72
N LEU A 55 -15.78 14.57 4.53
CA LEU A 55 -15.11 13.83 5.61
C LEU A 55 -14.68 14.73 6.75
N ARG A 56 -14.06 15.89 6.46
CA ARG A 56 -13.68 16.85 7.52
C ARG A 56 -14.88 17.31 8.32
N GLN A 57 -15.97 17.68 7.65
CA GLN A 57 -17.20 18.09 8.32
C GLN A 57 -17.81 16.95 9.15
N PHE A 58 -17.72 15.72 8.65
CA PHE A 58 -18.17 14.54 9.38
C PHE A 58 -17.35 14.27 10.65
N TYR A 59 -16.02 14.35 10.60
CA TYR A 59 -15.17 14.21 11.79
C TYR A 59 -15.41 15.34 12.81
N ILE A 60 -15.72 16.56 12.35
CA ILE A 60 -16.15 17.66 13.22
C ILE A 60 -17.51 17.35 13.86
N TYR A 61 -18.46 16.84 13.07
CA TYR A 61 -19.78 16.45 13.54
C TYR A 61 -19.71 15.34 14.60
N LYS A 62 -18.79 14.37 14.43
CA LYS A 62 -18.49 13.30 15.39
C LYS A 62 -17.66 13.75 16.60
N GLY A 63 -17.19 15.01 16.62
CA GLY A 63 -16.39 15.56 17.72
C GLY A 63 -14.94 15.05 17.78
N ILE A 64 -14.47 14.36 16.74
CA ILE A 64 -13.08 13.87 16.64
C ILE A 64 -12.16 15.00 16.19
N LEU A 65 -12.60 15.82 15.22
CA LEU A 65 -11.85 16.98 14.74
C LEU A 65 -12.42 18.27 15.33
N THR A 66 -11.55 19.16 15.80
CA THR A 66 -11.97 20.48 16.30
C THR A 66 -12.30 21.42 15.14
N LYS A 67 -13.26 22.34 15.32
CA LYS A 67 -13.65 23.30 14.25
C LYS A 67 -12.52 24.23 13.82
N ASN A 68 -11.64 24.57 14.75
CA ASN A 68 -10.50 25.47 14.58
C ASN A 68 -9.18 24.73 14.31
N TYR A 69 -9.25 23.49 13.80
CA TYR A 69 -8.08 22.64 13.54
C TYR A 69 -7.02 23.29 12.61
N ILE A 70 -7.42 24.25 11.78
CA ILE A 70 -6.51 25.04 10.92
C ILE A 70 -5.79 26.12 11.72
N GLU A 71 -6.50 26.81 12.61
CA GLU A 71 -5.99 27.94 13.39
C GLU A 71 -5.15 27.47 14.59
N LYS A 72 -5.45 26.27 15.09
CA LYS A 72 -4.77 25.62 16.21
C LYS A 72 -4.37 24.18 15.86
N PRO A 73 -3.44 23.98 14.91
CA PRO A 73 -3.02 22.65 14.49
C PRO A 73 -2.39 21.85 15.65
N ASP A 74 -1.66 22.50 16.55
CA ASP A 74 -1.00 21.86 17.71
C ASP A 74 -1.99 21.33 18.75
N ALA A 75 -3.25 21.78 18.72
CA ALA A 75 -4.30 21.31 19.63
C ALA A 75 -5.12 20.15 19.05
N VAL A 76 -4.82 19.71 17.81
CA VAL A 76 -5.50 18.58 17.18
C VAL A 76 -5.03 17.28 17.84
N LYS A 77 -5.99 16.46 18.27
CA LYS A 77 -5.72 15.10 18.76
C LYS A 77 -6.74 14.16 18.13
N VAL A 78 -6.31 13.35 17.17
CA VAL A 78 -7.21 12.50 16.36
C VAL A 78 -6.78 11.04 16.28
N THR A 79 -5.55 10.72 16.73
CA THR A 79 -5.00 9.37 16.73
C THR A 79 -4.92 8.77 18.13
N GLY A 80 -4.88 7.44 18.21
CA GLY A 80 -4.65 6.69 19.46
C GLY A 80 -5.90 6.55 20.34
N PHE A 81 -7.09 6.80 19.80
CA PHE A 81 -8.33 6.41 20.45
C PHE A 81 -8.58 4.91 20.28
N LYS A 82 -9.47 4.32 21.08
CA LYS A 82 -9.88 2.94 20.85
C LYS A 82 -10.67 2.82 19.53
N PRO A 83 -10.63 1.66 18.85
CA PRO A 83 -11.33 1.46 17.57
C PRO A 83 -12.80 1.89 17.57
N GLU A 84 -13.51 1.72 18.68
CA GLU A 84 -14.93 2.04 18.84
C GLU A 84 -15.23 3.54 18.87
N TYR A 85 -14.23 4.38 19.11
CA TYR A 85 -14.38 5.84 19.08
C TYR A 85 -14.35 6.40 17.65
N TYR A 86 -13.81 5.65 16.69
CA TYR A 86 -13.81 6.06 15.29
C TYR A 86 -15.15 5.69 14.63
N PRO A 87 -15.74 6.58 13.82
CA PRO A 87 -17.04 6.33 13.21
C PRO A 87 -16.94 5.23 12.15
N THR A 88 -18.07 4.66 11.77
CA THR A 88 -18.13 3.67 10.68
C THR A 88 -18.60 4.30 9.37
N LEU A 89 -18.45 3.58 8.25
CA LEU A 89 -18.95 4.04 6.96
C LEU A 89 -20.47 4.12 6.92
N SER A 90 -21.19 3.26 7.64
CA SER A 90 -22.65 3.37 7.80
C SER A 90 -23.04 4.71 8.42
N GLU A 91 -22.33 5.16 9.46
CA GLU A 91 -22.59 6.47 10.08
C GLU A 91 -22.26 7.62 9.11
N PHE A 92 -21.23 7.45 8.27
CA PHE A 92 -20.89 8.43 7.24
C PHE A 92 -21.93 8.47 6.12
N SER A 93 -22.43 7.32 5.64
CA SER A 93 -23.53 7.23 4.68
C SER A 93 -24.77 7.97 5.20
N GLN A 94 -25.17 7.71 6.45
CA GLN A 94 -26.29 8.40 7.09
C GLN A 94 -26.06 9.91 7.16
N TYR A 95 -24.84 10.34 7.51
CA TYR A 95 -24.47 11.75 7.51
C TYR A 95 -24.60 12.36 6.11
N LEU A 96 -24.06 11.73 5.07
CA LEU A 96 -24.17 12.20 3.68
C LEU A 96 -25.62 12.35 3.24
N ARG A 97 -26.51 11.41 3.60
CA ARG A 97 -27.96 11.48 3.31
C ARG A 97 -28.66 12.63 4.03
N SER A 98 -28.13 13.09 5.16
CA SER A 98 -28.69 14.22 5.92
C SER A 98 -28.33 15.59 5.34
N ILE A 99 -27.33 15.66 4.44
CA ILE A 99 -26.81 16.92 3.91
C ILE A 99 -27.85 17.58 3.01
N LYS A 100 -28.16 18.84 3.33
CA LYS A 100 -29.00 19.72 2.51
C LYS A 100 -28.22 20.99 2.20
N TYR A 101 -27.74 21.11 0.96
CA TYR A 101 -27.09 22.34 0.53
C TYR A 101 -28.10 23.47 0.40
N LYS A 102 -27.71 24.67 0.81
CA LYS A 102 -28.46 25.90 0.54
C LYS A 102 -28.02 26.45 -0.82
N ASN A 103 -28.93 26.48 -1.79
CA ASN A 103 -28.70 26.97 -3.16
C ASN A 103 -27.45 26.34 -3.84
N PRO A 104 -27.33 25.01 -3.91
CA PRO A 104 -26.19 24.37 -4.59
C PRO A 104 -26.25 24.57 -6.10
N THR A 105 -25.09 24.49 -6.75
CA THR A 105 -25.03 24.27 -8.19
C THR A 105 -25.49 22.85 -8.53
N PRO A 106 -26.08 22.60 -9.71
CA PRO A 106 -26.46 21.25 -10.13
C PRO A 106 -25.29 20.25 -10.07
N GLN A 107 -24.08 20.70 -10.43
CA GLN A 107 -22.86 19.90 -10.38
C GLN A 107 -22.54 19.44 -8.95
N ARG A 108 -22.69 20.32 -7.95
CA ARG A 108 -22.41 19.96 -6.55
C ARG A 108 -23.42 18.96 -6.00
N VAL A 109 -24.68 19.05 -6.42
CA VAL A 109 -25.71 18.05 -6.07
C VAL A 109 -25.34 16.70 -6.68
N ARG A 110 -25.02 16.68 -7.98
CA ARG A 110 -24.59 15.46 -8.68
C ARG A 110 -23.37 14.81 -8.02
N THR A 111 -22.36 15.60 -7.65
CA THR A 111 -21.19 15.09 -6.93
C THR A 111 -21.59 14.42 -5.60
N LEU A 112 -22.48 15.03 -4.81
CA LEU A 112 -22.96 14.42 -3.58
C LEU A 112 -23.70 13.10 -3.84
N GLU A 113 -24.56 13.04 -4.86
CA GLU A 113 -25.26 11.81 -5.25
C GLU A 113 -24.28 10.70 -5.66
N VAL A 114 -23.26 11.02 -6.46
CA VAL A 114 -22.20 10.06 -6.83
C VAL A 114 -21.46 9.53 -5.60
N LEU A 115 -21.07 10.43 -4.68
CA LEU A 115 -20.42 10.03 -3.43
C LEU A 115 -21.34 9.18 -2.54
N GLN A 116 -22.63 9.50 -2.46
CA GLN A 116 -23.61 8.70 -1.72
C GLN A 116 -23.73 7.28 -2.30
N ILE A 117 -23.84 7.15 -3.63
CA ILE A 117 -23.93 5.83 -4.29
C ILE A 117 -22.71 4.97 -3.98
N MET A 118 -21.49 5.53 -4.09
CA MET A 118 -20.27 4.77 -3.82
C MET A 118 -20.16 4.35 -2.35
N ILE A 119 -20.48 5.24 -1.41
CA ILE A 119 -20.46 4.87 0.02
C ILE A 119 -21.56 3.85 0.34
N ASP A 120 -22.74 3.97 -0.27
CA ASP A 120 -23.85 3.03 -0.13
C ASP A 120 -23.50 1.62 -0.63
N GLU A 121 -22.72 1.52 -1.71
CA GLU A 121 -22.17 0.26 -2.21
C GLU A 121 -21.18 -0.37 -1.21
N MET A 122 -20.29 0.45 -0.62
CA MET A 122 -19.33 0.00 0.39
C MET A 122 -20.01 -0.53 1.66
N VAL A 123 -21.08 0.12 2.13
CA VAL A 123 -21.83 -0.32 3.33
C VAL A 123 -22.91 -1.36 3.03
N GLY A 124 -23.23 -1.59 1.75
CA GLY A 124 -24.18 -2.59 1.30
C GLY A 124 -23.48 -3.89 0.95
N GLN A 125 -23.07 -4.01 -0.32
CA GLN A 125 -22.51 -5.23 -0.89
C GLN A 125 -21.17 -5.61 -0.24
N TYR A 126 -20.35 -4.62 0.11
CA TYR A 126 -19.00 -4.81 0.64
C TYR A 126 -18.88 -4.51 2.14
N ALA A 127 -20.00 -4.45 2.87
CA ALA A 127 -20.03 -4.12 4.30
C ALA A 127 -19.05 -4.97 5.14
N PRO A 128 -18.94 -6.30 4.94
CA PRO A 128 -18.01 -7.13 5.72
C PRO A 128 -16.52 -6.71 5.60
N LEU A 129 -16.18 -5.96 4.56
CA LEU A 129 -14.80 -5.50 4.30
C LEU A 129 -14.55 -4.09 4.81
N PHE A 130 -15.57 -3.22 4.81
CA PHE A 130 -15.39 -1.78 5.01
C PHE A 130 -16.18 -1.18 6.17
N ASP A 131 -17.26 -1.82 6.64
CA ASP A 131 -18.18 -1.21 7.60
C ASP A 131 -18.15 -1.88 8.98
N GLY A 132 -17.49 -1.19 9.91
CA GLY A 132 -17.47 -1.47 11.33
C GLY A 132 -16.15 -1.02 11.95
N HIS A 133 -15.94 -1.35 13.22
CA HIS A 133 -14.72 -0.99 13.92
C HIS A 133 -13.58 -1.95 13.61
N SER A 134 -12.34 -1.47 13.67
CA SER A 134 -11.17 -2.32 13.46
C SER A 134 -11.14 -3.43 14.50
N THR A 135 -11.06 -4.67 14.05
CA THR A 135 -11.02 -5.85 14.92
C THR A 135 -9.63 -6.45 15.05
N ILE A 136 -8.68 -5.97 14.24
CA ILE A 136 -7.31 -6.46 14.30
C ILE A 136 -6.59 -5.73 15.44
N GLU A 137 -6.82 -6.20 16.66
CA GLU A 137 -6.05 -5.76 17.83
C GLU A 137 -4.62 -6.32 17.73
N ASN A 138 -3.64 -5.52 18.14
CA ASN A 138 -2.28 -5.98 18.43
C ASN A 138 -1.43 -6.53 17.27
N VAL A 139 -1.71 -6.19 16.01
CA VAL A 139 -0.76 -6.43 14.88
C VAL A 139 0.65 -5.95 15.21
N GLU A 140 0.75 -4.87 16.00
CA GLU A 140 2.02 -4.28 16.44
C GLU A 140 2.87 -5.20 17.33
N ASN A 141 2.26 -6.16 18.02
CA ASN A 141 2.94 -7.10 18.90
C ASN A 141 3.24 -8.44 18.22
N GLU A 142 2.70 -8.66 17.03
CA GLU A 142 2.95 -9.86 16.24
C GLU A 142 4.23 -9.71 15.43
N GLN A 143 5.06 -10.76 15.41
CA GLN A 143 6.30 -10.76 14.64
C GLN A 143 6.06 -11.02 13.15
N ILE A 144 5.01 -11.79 12.82
CA ILE A 144 4.65 -12.16 11.46
C ILE A 144 3.16 -11.92 11.31
N VAL A 145 2.80 -11.18 10.27
CA VAL A 145 1.42 -10.85 9.94
C VAL A 145 1.17 -11.32 8.52
N PHE A 146 0.19 -12.19 8.35
CA PHE A 146 -0.21 -12.69 7.04
C PHE A 146 -1.54 -12.05 6.62
N PHE A 147 -1.54 -11.42 5.45
CA PHE A 147 -2.75 -10.94 4.81
C PHE A 147 -3.11 -11.93 3.70
N ASP A 148 -4.12 -12.75 3.96
CA ASP A 148 -4.66 -13.65 2.96
C ASP A 148 -5.48 -12.86 1.93
N ILE A 149 -5.05 -12.89 0.68
CA ILE A 149 -5.72 -12.23 -0.44
C ILE A 149 -6.57 -13.19 -1.28
N ASP A 150 -6.51 -14.50 -1.03
CA ASP A 150 -7.24 -15.49 -1.84
C ASP A 150 -8.75 -15.27 -1.72
N GLY A 151 -9.23 -14.99 -0.51
CA GLY A 151 -10.65 -14.74 -0.24
C GLY A 151 -11.22 -13.48 -0.91
N ILE A 152 -10.36 -12.54 -1.35
CA ILE A 152 -10.79 -11.30 -2.02
C ILE A 152 -10.50 -11.29 -3.52
N SER A 153 -9.78 -12.30 -4.04
CA SER A 153 -9.44 -12.43 -5.47
C SER A 153 -10.66 -12.57 -6.39
N GLN A 154 -11.79 -13.05 -5.84
CA GLN A 154 -13.06 -13.21 -6.57
C GLN A 154 -13.93 -11.94 -6.59
N LEU A 155 -13.50 -10.88 -5.92
CA LEU A 155 -14.22 -9.60 -5.93
C LEU A 155 -14.00 -8.86 -7.24
N ASP A 156 -14.85 -7.87 -7.49
CA ASP A 156 -14.62 -6.91 -8.56
C ASP A 156 -13.23 -6.28 -8.42
N LYS A 157 -12.55 -6.09 -9.55
CA LYS A 157 -11.14 -5.66 -9.62
C LYS A 157 -10.89 -4.38 -8.83
N GLU A 158 -11.82 -3.44 -8.89
CA GLU A 158 -11.81 -2.17 -8.18
C GLU A 158 -11.80 -2.36 -6.66
N VAL A 159 -12.59 -3.30 -6.15
CA VAL A 159 -12.70 -3.62 -4.73
C VAL A 159 -11.47 -4.37 -4.25
N PHE A 160 -11.00 -5.34 -5.03
CA PHE A 160 -9.75 -6.04 -4.77
C PHE A 160 -8.58 -5.04 -4.65
N ASN A 161 -8.42 -4.14 -5.63
CA ASN A 161 -7.38 -3.11 -5.61
C ASN A 161 -7.50 -2.18 -4.40
N CYS A 162 -8.73 -1.80 -4.04
CA CYS A 162 -8.98 -0.94 -2.87
C CYS A 162 -8.60 -1.63 -1.54
N GLN A 163 -8.93 -2.91 -1.39
CA GLN A 163 -8.55 -3.71 -0.21
C GLN A 163 -7.04 -3.88 -0.12
N LEU A 164 -6.40 -4.21 -1.23
CA LEU A 164 -4.96 -4.37 -1.32
C LEU A 164 -4.22 -3.07 -0.98
N PHE A 165 -4.67 -1.93 -1.52
CA PHE A 165 -4.16 -0.62 -1.13
C PHE A 165 -4.34 -0.33 0.36
N THR A 166 -5.47 -0.73 0.94
CA THR A 166 -5.75 -0.54 2.37
C THR A 166 -4.79 -1.36 3.22
N ALA A 167 -4.57 -2.63 2.87
CA ALA A 167 -3.58 -3.50 3.52
C ALA A 167 -2.16 -2.91 3.45
N LEU A 168 -1.72 -2.51 2.25
CA LEU A 168 -0.40 -1.87 2.07
C LEU A 168 -0.25 -0.59 2.89
N THR A 169 -1.28 0.25 2.95
CA THR A 169 -1.27 1.47 3.76
C THR A 169 -1.09 1.16 5.24
N LEU A 170 -1.72 0.09 5.74
CA LEU A 170 -1.58 -0.32 7.14
C LEU A 170 -0.18 -0.87 7.42
N ILE A 171 0.29 -1.78 6.57
CA ILE A 171 1.64 -2.33 6.64
C ILE A 171 2.67 -1.19 6.67
N TRP A 172 2.48 -0.18 5.82
CA TRP A 172 3.32 1.01 5.80
C TRP A 172 3.27 1.77 7.13
N ASN A 173 2.08 2.02 7.68
CA ASN A 173 1.96 2.70 8.97
C ASN A 173 2.69 1.94 10.10
N HIS A 174 2.60 0.62 10.12
CA HIS A 174 3.34 -0.23 11.06
C HIS A 174 4.85 -0.13 10.86
N ALA A 175 5.32 -0.19 9.61
CA ALA A 175 6.72 -0.05 9.28
C ALA A 175 7.30 1.31 9.70
N LEU A 176 6.57 2.40 9.44
CA LEU A 176 6.97 3.74 9.87
C LEU A 176 7.06 3.83 11.39
N LYS A 177 6.07 3.30 12.10
CA LYS A 177 6.06 3.31 13.56
C LYS A 177 7.25 2.53 14.13
N ASN A 178 7.49 1.32 13.62
CA ASN A 178 8.64 0.50 14.03
C ASN A 178 9.96 1.21 13.71
N GLY A 179 10.14 1.67 12.48
CA GLY A 179 11.38 2.27 12.04
C GLY A 179 11.71 3.58 12.75
N ARG A 180 10.72 4.44 13.02
CA ARG A 180 10.92 5.65 13.84
C ARG A 180 11.33 5.29 15.27
N LYS A 181 10.66 4.31 15.88
CA LYS A 181 11.01 3.82 17.22
C LYS A 181 12.44 3.29 17.27
N MET A 182 12.83 2.45 16.31
CA MET A 182 14.16 1.84 16.26
C MET A 182 15.25 2.87 15.98
N LYS A 183 15.02 3.79 15.03
CA LYS A 183 15.92 4.91 14.75
C LYS A 183 16.19 5.74 15.99
N ARG A 184 15.15 6.10 16.75
CA ARG A 184 15.29 6.85 18.00
C ARG A 184 16.11 6.09 19.04
N LEU A 185 15.82 4.81 19.27
CA LEU A 185 16.58 3.99 20.23
C LEU A 185 18.06 3.92 19.87
N LEU A 186 18.38 3.86 18.56
CA LEU A 186 19.75 3.86 18.06
C LEU A 186 20.43 5.22 18.31
N GLU A 187 19.76 6.33 17.99
CA GLU A 187 20.26 7.69 18.22
C GLU A 187 20.48 8.01 19.71
N GLU A 188 19.64 7.46 20.60
CA GLU A 188 19.79 7.55 22.05
C GLU A 188 20.86 6.59 22.62
N GLY A 189 21.49 5.77 21.77
CA GLY A 189 22.48 4.76 22.19
C GLY A 189 21.89 3.62 23.05
N LYS A 190 20.58 3.41 22.99
CA LYS A 190 19.86 2.36 23.74
C LYS A 190 19.85 1.01 23.05
N VAL A 191 20.10 0.99 21.74
CA VAL A 191 20.30 -0.23 20.95
C VAL A 191 21.49 -0.05 20.02
N THR A 192 22.17 -1.13 19.67
CA THR A 192 23.19 -1.13 18.61
C THR A 192 22.56 -1.42 17.24
N TYR A 193 23.37 -1.34 16.17
CA TYR A 193 22.91 -1.70 14.82
C TYR A 193 22.50 -3.17 14.73
N GLU A 194 23.16 -4.06 15.48
CA GLU A 194 22.85 -5.49 15.54
C GLU A 194 21.53 -5.79 16.28
N GLU A 195 21.09 -4.88 17.14
CA GLU A 195 19.85 -4.99 17.92
C GLU A 195 18.64 -4.34 17.21
N LEU A 196 18.86 -3.73 16.04
CA LEU A 196 17.78 -3.15 15.24
C LEU A 196 16.81 -4.23 14.78
N ARG A 197 15.52 -4.00 15.05
CA ARG A 197 14.46 -4.83 14.45
C ARG A 197 14.04 -4.24 13.12
N TYR A 198 14.49 -4.87 12.05
CA TYR A 198 14.08 -4.55 10.69
C TYR A 198 12.62 -4.95 10.44
N PHE A 199 11.94 -4.19 9.59
CA PHE A 199 10.59 -4.51 9.14
C PHE A 199 10.64 -4.96 7.68
N MET A 200 10.08 -6.12 7.36
CA MET A 200 10.11 -6.65 5.99
C MET A 200 8.69 -6.89 5.50
N VAL A 201 8.40 -6.39 4.30
CA VAL A 201 7.14 -6.65 3.62
C VAL A 201 7.39 -7.61 2.47
N LEU A 202 6.68 -8.73 2.49
CA LEU A 202 6.73 -9.73 1.43
C LEU A 202 5.43 -9.61 0.64
N LEU A 203 5.54 -9.29 -0.65
CA LEU A 203 4.40 -9.24 -1.56
C LEU A 203 4.56 -10.35 -2.59
N ASP A 204 3.84 -11.43 -2.36
CA ASP A 204 3.68 -12.48 -3.36
C ASP A 204 2.69 -12.05 -4.43
N GLU A 205 2.84 -12.59 -5.64
CA GLU A 205 2.07 -12.22 -6.83
C GLU A 205 1.91 -10.70 -7.01
N CYS A 206 3.04 -9.99 -6.91
CA CYS A 206 3.06 -8.53 -6.86
C CYS A 206 2.51 -7.87 -8.14
N HIS A 207 2.40 -8.60 -9.26
CA HIS A 207 1.76 -8.14 -10.50
C HIS A 207 0.30 -7.70 -10.29
N ASN A 208 -0.38 -8.23 -9.26
CA ASN A 208 -1.72 -7.80 -8.86
C ASN A 208 -1.75 -6.31 -8.48
N ILE A 209 -0.63 -5.77 -8.00
CA ILE A 209 -0.46 -4.37 -7.58
C ILE A 209 0.31 -3.59 -8.64
N ILE A 210 1.40 -4.18 -9.10
CA ILE A 210 2.40 -3.56 -9.95
C ILE A 210 2.09 -3.97 -11.39
N ASN A 211 1.19 -3.22 -12.03
CA ASN A 211 0.87 -3.43 -13.44
C ASN A 211 0.51 -2.11 -14.15
N SER A 212 0.62 -2.13 -15.49
CA SER A 212 0.39 -0.96 -16.32
C SER A 212 -1.04 -0.42 -16.28
N ASN A 213 -2.02 -1.22 -15.86
CA ASN A 213 -3.43 -0.85 -15.82
C ASN A 213 -3.78 0.00 -14.60
N ASN A 214 -2.91 0.02 -13.58
CA ASN A 214 -3.15 0.72 -12.32
C ASN A 214 -1.93 1.52 -11.90
N LEU A 215 -1.53 2.51 -12.73
CA LEU A 215 -0.36 3.35 -12.46
C LEU A 215 -0.43 4.07 -11.12
N PHE A 216 -1.63 4.36 -10.65
CA PHE A 216 -1.83 4.97 -9.34
C PHE A 216 -1.34 4.07 -8.20
N ALA A 217 -1.62 2.76 -8.26
CA ALA A 217 -1.06 1.79 -7.30
C ALA A 217 0.47 1.69 -7.42
N VAL A 218 1.01 1.69 -8.65
CA VAL A 218 2.46 1.64 -8.88
C VAL A 218 3.16 2.87 -8.29
N GLU A 219 2.64 4.08 -8.53
CA GLU A 219 3.18 5.32 -7.96
C GLU A 219 3.16 5.30 -6.42
N TYR A 220 2.15 4.66 -5.83
CA TYR A 220 2.08 4.46 -4.39
C TYR A 220 3.18 3.50 -3.89
N VAL A 221 3.39 2.37 -4.58
CA VAL A 221 4.48 1.42 -4.26
C VAL A 221 5.86 2.08 -4.39
N VAL A 222 6.09 2.88 -5.44
CA VAL A 222 7.34 3.64 -5.62
C VAL A 222 7.56 4.61 -4.45
N SER A 223 6.51 5.31 -4.02
CA SER A 223 6.57 6.22 -2.87
C SER A 223 6.87 5.46 -1.58
N PHE A 224 6.26 4.29 -1.43
CA PHE A 224 6.48 3.39 -0.31
C PHE A 224 7.94 2.91 -0.24
N GLU A 225 8.51 2.38 -1.33
CA GLU A 225 9.91 1.94 -1.41
C GLU A 225 10.89 3.05 -1.00
N ARG A 226 10.66 4.28 -1.48
CA ARG A 226 11.52 5.45 -1.19
C ARG A 226 11.49 5.86 0.28
N GLU A 227 10.32 5.79 0.92
CA GLU A 227 10.20 6.16 2.34
C GLU A 227 10.71 5.05 3.26
N MET A 228 10.38 3.79 2.96
CA MET A 228 10.73 2.62 3.79
C MET A 228 12.24 2.47 4.03
N ARG A 229 13.05 2.78 3.01
CA ARG A 229 14.52 2.76 3.10
C ARG A 229 15.06 3.61 4.25
N LYS A 230 14.36 4.69 4.65
CA LYS A 230 14.79 5.60 5.73
C LYS A 230 14.55 5.04 7.13
N PHE A 231 13.78 3.95 7.24
CA PHE A 231 13.18 3.47 8.48
C PHE A 231 13.55 2.01 8.78
N SER A 232 14.73 1.55 8.31
CA SER A 232 15.19 0.17 8.49
C SER A 232 14.15 -0.87 8.05
N ALA A 233 13.45 -0.55 6.97
CA ALA A 233 12.39 -1.38 6.45
C ALA A 233 12.64 -1.69 4.97
N GLY A 234 12.30 -2.90 4.56
CA GLY A 234 12.51 -3.42 3.21
C GLY A 234 11.25 -4.02 2.63
N VAL A 235 11.24 -4.17 1.32
CA VAL A 235 10.19 -4.84 0.57
C VAL A 235 10.79 -5.93 -0.31
N PHE A 236 10.09 -7.05 -0.42
CA PHE A 236 10.41 -8.15 -1.31
C PHE A 236 9.21 -8.38 -2.20
N PHE A 237 9.43 -8.33 -3.51
CA PHE A 237 8.41 -8.59 -4.51
C PHE A 237 8.67 -9.95 -5.15
N ALA A 238 7.63 -10.78 -5.25
CA ALA A 238 7.65 -12.02 -6.02
C ALA A 238 6.58 -11.97 -7.12
N THR A 239 6.94 -12.44 -8.31
CA THR A 239 6.07 -12.50 -9.48
C THR A 239 6.54 -13.62 -10.40
N GLN A 240 5.62 -14.24 -11.12
CA GLN A 240 5.93 -15.34 -12.03
C GLN A 240 6.49 -14.85 -13.36
N SER A 241 5.87 -13.82 -13.94
CA SER A 241 6.25 -13.34 -15.28
C SER A 241 6.35 -11.81 -15.37
N PRO A 242 7.38 -11.28 -16.05
CA PRO A 242 7.49 -9.86 -16.40
C PRO A 242 6.32 -9.37 -17.27
N ASN A 243 5.70 -10.26 -18.05
CA ASN A 243 4.58 -9.90 -18.93
C ASN A 243 3.31 -9.51 -18.14
N GLU A 244 3.14 -10.03 -16.92
CA GLU A 244 2.01 -9.70 -16.06
C GLU A 244 2.11 -8.27 -15.52
N ILE A 245 3.34 -7.81 -15.33
CA ILE A 245 3.64 -6.44 -14.88
C ILE A 245 3.56 -5.47 -16.06
N LEU A 246 4.09 -5.87 -17.22
CA LEU A 246 4.19 -5.03 -18.41
C LEU A 246 3.63 -5.76 -19.65
N PRO A 247 2.34 -5.61 -19.98
CA PRO A 247 1.74 -6.15 -21.20
C PRO A 247 2.17 -5.36 -22.45
N GLU A 248 2.23 -6.00 -23.63
CA GLU A 248 2.81 -5.45 -24.88
C GLU A 248 2.28 -4.06 -25.28
N ASN A 249 1.04 -3.73 -24.94
CA ASN A 249 0.38 -2.46 -25.23
C ASN A 249 0.57 -1.38 -24.15
N ALA A 250 1.47 -1.59 -23.18
CA ALA A 250 1.75 -0.63 -22.13
C ALA A 250 2.31 0.68 -22.70
N SER A 251 1.82 1.81 -22.19
CA SER A 251 2.31 3.13 -22.59
C SER A 251 3.74 3.39 -22.10
N ASP A 252 4.49 4.27 -22.77
CA ASP A 252 5.84 4.67 -22.33
C ASP A 252 5.85 5.19 -20.88
N LYS A 253 4.80 5.91 -20.49
CA LYS A 253 4.63 6.37 -19.10
C LYS A 253 4.54 5.19 -18.12
N SER A 254 3.76 4.16 -18.47
CA SER A 254 3.61 2.95 -17.66
C SER A 254 4.94 2.23 -17.50
N VAL A 255 5.68 2.07 -18.60
CA VAL A 255 7.00 1.43 -18.61
C VAL A 255 7.97 2.19 -17.71
N ALA A 256 8.04 3.51 -17.80
CA ALA A 256 8.95 4.32 -16.99
C ALA A 256 8.67 4.23 -15.48
N ILE A 257 7.40 4.28 -15.07
CA ILE A 257 7.02 4.18 -13.65
C ILE A 257 7.33 2.79 -13.11
N ILE A 258 7.01 1.74 -13.86
CA ILE A 258 7.29 0.36 -13.44
C ILE A 258 8.79 0.10 -13.37
N LYS A 259 9.58 0.60 -14.34
CA LYS A 259 11.04 0.50 -14.30
C LYS A 259 11.61 1.10 -13.01
N THR A 260 11.01 2.17 -12.50
CA THR A 260 11.41 2.79 -11.23
C THR A 260 11.31 1.80 -10.06
N VAL A 261 10.30 0.92 -10.02
CA VAL A 261 10.19 -0.13 -8.98
C VAL A 261 11.39 -1.08 -9.04
N PHE A 262 11.73 -1.58 -10.24
CA PHE A 262 12.87 -2.48 -10.42
C PHE A 262 14.21 -1.80 -10.08
N GLU A 263 14.36 -0.51 -10.36
CA GLU A 263 15.55 0.27 -10.02
C GLU A 263 15.68 0.50 -8.49
N LEU A 264 14.56 0.67 -7.78
CA LEU A 264 14.54 0.80 -6.33
C LEU A 264 14.80 -0.53 -5.61
N THR A 265 14.50 -1.66 -6.26
CA THR A 265 14.80 -3.00 -5.74
C THR A 265 16.27 -3.35 -5.97
N GLN A 266 17.11 -3.22 -4.93
CA GLN A 266 18.56 -3.46 -5.04
C GLN A 266 18.91 -4.93 -5.33
N TYR A 267 18.29 -5.86 -4.60
CA TYR A 267 18.55 -7.28 -4.72
C TYR A 267 17.58 -7.91 -5.70
N LYS A 268 18.09 -8.67 -6.67
CA LYS A 268 17.25 -9.35 -7.66
C LYS A 268 17.62 -10.81 -7.73
N VAL A 269 16.62 -11.68 -7.66
CA VAL A 269 16.79 -13.14 -7.75
C VAL A 269 16.00 -13.60 -8.97
N PHE A 270 16.71 -13.95 -10.03
CA PHE A 270 16.12 -14.40 -11.27
C PHE A 270 16.19 -15.92 -11.36
N PHE A 271 15.03 -16.56 -11.31
CA PHE A 271 14.89 -17.98 -11.59
C PHE A 271 14.75 -18.22 -13.10
N TYR A 272 14.47 -19.47 -13.47
CA TYR A 272 14.16 -19.84 -14.85
C TYR A 272 13.08 -18.94 -15.45
N LEU A 273 13.33 -18.46 -16.66
CA LEU A 273 12.37 -17.72 -17.47
C LEU A 273 12.38 -18.24 -18.91
N ASP A 274 11.19 -18.36 -19.50
CA ASP A 274 11.04 -18.85 -20.86
C ASP A 274 11.57 -17.85 -21.90
N ASN A 275 11.99 -18.35 -23.06
CA ASN A 275 12.46 -17.51 -24.17
C ASN A 275 11.43 -16.46 -24.61
N SER A 276 10.13 -16.75 -24.50
CA SER A 276 9.04 -15.85 -24.88
C SER A 276 9.01 -14.55 -24.07
N VAL A 277 9.53 -14.53 -22.84
CA VAL A 277 9.52 -13.34 -21.97
C VAL A 277 10.85 -12.56 -21.98
N MET A 278 11.89 -13.09 -22.64
CA MET A 278 13.24 -12.50 -22.64
C MET A 278 13.32 -11.13 -23.29
N GLY A 279 12.57 -10.91 -24.39
CA GLY A 279 12.52 -9.59 -25.03
C GLY A 279 12.03 -8.52 -24.05
N ARG A 280 10.97 -8.85 -23.30
CA ARG A 280 10.39 -7.95 -22.30
C ARG A 280 11.32 -7.71 -21.12
N MET A 281 12.00 -8.75 -20.65
CA MET A 281 13.03 -8.60 -19.63
C MET A 281 14.12 -7.62 -20.04
N LYS A 282 14.59 -7.70 -21.30
CA LYS A 282 15.59 -6.77 -21.84
C LYS A 282 15.06 -5.33 -21.92
N GLU A 283 13.79 -5.11 -22.23
CA GLU A 283 13.21 -3.76 -22.24
C GLU A 283 13.17 -3.13 -20.84
N VAL A 284 12.87 -3.92 -19.82
CA VAL A 284 12.69 -3.44 -18.44
C VAL A 284 14.02 -3.26 -17.73
N LEU A 285 14.85 -4.31 -17.77
CA LEU A 285 16.10 -4.38 -17.03
C LEU A 285 17.26 -3.81 -17.83
N GLY A 286 17.17 -3.75 -19.17
CA GLY A 286 18.23 -3.23 -20.03
C GLY A 286 19.57 -3.89 -19.71
N ASP A 287 20.57 -3.05 -19.46
CA ASP A 287 21.94 -3.44 -19.15
C ASP A 287 22.15 -3.89 -17.69
N SER A 288 21.07 -4.06 -16.90
CA SER A 288 21.18 -4.61 -15.55
C SER A 288 21.66 -6.06 -15.56
N LEU A 289 21.43 -6.80 -16.66
CA LEU A 289 21.95 -8.14 -16.90
C LEU A 289 22.78 -8.12 -18.18
N THR A 290 23.85 -8.89 -18.22
CA THR A 290 24.65 -9.14 -19.42
C THR A 290 23.93 -10.09 -20.38
N ASP A 291 24.29 -10.04 -21.67
CA ASP A 291 23.72 -10.97 -22.66
C ASP A 291 23.93 -12.45 -22.30
N THR A 292 25.05 -12.77 -21.65
CA THR A 292 25.31 -14.13 -21.16
C THR A 292 24.36 -14.52 -20.03
N GLU A 293 24.09 -13.62 -19.08
CA GLU A 293 23.13 -13.87 -18.02
C GLU A 293 21.72 -14.06 -18.55
N TYR A 294 21.28 -13.23 -19.52
CA TYR A 294 20.00 -13.42 -20.20
C TYR A 294 19.90 -14.81 -20.85
N GLN A 295 20.98 -15.29 -21.49
CA GLN A 295 21.01 -16.64 -22.06
C GLN A 295 21.02 -17.75 -20.99
N MET A 296 21.61 -17.49 -19.81
CA MET A 296 21.60 -18.44 -18.71
C MET A 296 20.20 -18.63 -18.13
N LEU A 297 19.40 -17.57 -18.03
CA LEU A 297 18.04 -17.63 -17.46
C LEU A 297 17.15 -18.70 -18.11
N THR A 298 17.32 -18.94 -19.40
CA THR A 298 16.53 -19.89 -20.19
C THR A 298 16.97 -21.35 -20.02
N ASN A 299 18.06 -21.57 -19.28
CA ASN A 299 18.66 -22.89 -19.05
C ASN A 299 18.76 -23.25 -17.55
N LEU A 300 18.34 -22.36 -16.65
CA LEU A 300 18.34 -22.62 -15.21
C LEU A 300 17.39 -23.78 -14.87
N LYS A 301 17.83 -24.65 -13.95
CA LYS A 301 16.99 -25.70 -13.39
C LYS A 301 16.27 -25.19 -12.14
N VAL A 302 15.27 -25.95 -11.68
CA VAL A 302 14.61 -25.71 -10.39
C VAL A 302 15.66 -25.62 -9.28
N GLY A 303 15.55 -24.58 -8.45
CA GLY A 303 16.52 -24.27 -7.38
C GLY A 303 17.75 -23.49 -7.85
N GLN A 304 17.93 -23.25 -9.15
CA GLN A 304 19.02 -22.40 -9.66
C GLN A 304 18.52 -20.99 -9.97
N ALA A 305 19.32 -19.99 -9.63
CA ALA A 305 19.02 -18.59 -9.91
C ALA A 305 20.28 -17.78 -10.25
N ILE A 306 20.07 -16.65 -10.90
CA ILE A 306 21.03 -15.55 -10.97
C ILE A 306 20.65 -14.56 -9.87
N VAL A 307 21.55 -14.35 -8.91
CA VAL A 307 21.36 -13.46 -7.77
C VAL A 307 22.23 -12.23 -7.95
N GLN A 308 21.60 -11.07 -8.08
CA GLN A 308 22.26 -9.78 -8.12
C GLN A 308 22.19 -9.10 -6.76
N THR A 309 23.35 -8.67 -6.25
CA THR A 309 23.47 -7.93 -4.99
C THR A 309 23.81 -6.45 -5.18
N SER A 310 24.29 -6.11 -6.37
CA SER A 310 24.57 -4.75 -6.83
C SER A 310 24.45 -4.69 -8.36
N SER A 311 24.67 -3.53 -8.95
CA SER A 311 24.70 -3.37 -10.42
C SER A 311 25.88 -4.07 -11.09
N SER A 312 26.90 -4.47 -10.33
CA SER A 312 28.12 -5.12 -10.86
C SER A 312 28.32 -6.55 -10.35
N ASP A 313 27.63 -6.94 -9.29
CA ASP A 313 27.84 -8.22 -8.62
C ASP A 313 26.65 -9.13 -8.83
N SER A 314 26.91 -10.19 -9.58
CA SER A 314 25.93 -11.21 -9.94
C SER A 314 26.53 -12.61 -9.76
N TYR A 315 25.74 -13.52 -9.20
CA TYR A 315 26.17 -14.85 -8.83
C TYR A 315 25.19 -15.88 -9.33
N THR A 316 25.68 -16.96 -9.95
CA THR A 316 24.88 -18.17 -10.13
C THR A 316 24.79 -18.90 -8.80
N VAL A 317 23.59 -18.99 -8.25
CA VAL A 317 23.31 -19.62 -6.96
C VAL A 317 22.47 -20.87 -7.19
N THR A 318 22.81 -21.95 -6.47
CA THR A 318 21.95 -23.14 -6.35
C THR A 318 21.42 -23.17 -4.92
N PHE A 319 20.12 -23.03 -4.77
CA PHE A 319 19.40 -23.18 -3.51
C PHE A 319 19.17 -24.67 -3.24
N ASP A 320 19.54 -25.11 -2.05
CA ASP A 320 19.38 -26.49 -1.57
C ASP A 320 18.55 -26.48 -0.27
N PRO A 321 17.22 -26.26 -0.36
CA PRO A 321 16.35 -26.24 0.80
C PRO A 321 16.22 -27.63 1.41
N GLU A 322 16.07 -27.70 2.74
CA GLU A 322 15.86 -28.96 3.43
C GLU A 322 14.51 -29.59 3.06
N ASN A 323 14.43 -30.93 3.11
CA ASN A 323 13.21 -31.66 2.77
C ASN A 323 12.01 -31.25 3.64
N ASP A 324 12.23 -30.84 4.89
CA ASP A 324 11.16 -30.37 5.76
C ASP A 324 10.67 -28.96 5.36
N GLN A 325 11.55 -28.09 4.86
CA GLN A 325 11.19 -26.79 4.29
C GLN A 325 10.31 -26.98 3.05
N LEU A 326 10.72 -27.89 2.15
CA LEU A 326 9.92 -28.27 0.99
C LEU A 326 8.58 -28.90 1.37
N ALA A 327 8.53 -29.74 2.40
CA ALA A 327 7.28 -30.35 2.86
C ALA A 327 6.31 -29.34 3.50
N ARG A 328 6.83 -28.31 4.18
CA ARG A 328 6.02 -27.20 4.72
C ARG A 328 5.48 -26.31 3.59
N PHE A 329 6.29 -26.11 2.55
CA PHE A 329 5.91 -25.42 1.34
C PHE A 329 5.03 -26.35 0.50
N LYS A 330 3.72 -26.40 0.80
CA LYS A 330 2.76 -27.30 0.13
C LYS A 330 2.66 -27.10 -1.41
N GLY A 331 3.38 -26.13 -1.97
CA GLY A 331 3.34 -25.73 -3.37
C GLY A 331 1.99 -25.12 -3.74
N GLY A 332 1.99 -24.04 -4.50
CA GLY A 332 0.84 -23.80 -5.38
C GLY A 332 0.80 -24.97 -6.36
N GLN A 333 -0.24 -25.80 -6.30
CA GLN A 333 -0.52 -26.78 -7.34
C GLN A 333 -1.07 -26.11 -8.59
#